data_AF-A0A7X1JAG5-F1
#
_entry.id   AF-A0A7X1JAG5-F1
#
_cell.length_a   1.000
_cell.length_b   1.000
_cell.length_c   1.000
_cell.angle_alpha   90.00
_cell.angle_beta   90.00
_cell.angle_gamma   90.00
#
_symmetry.space_group_name_H-M   'P 1'
#
loop_
_entity.id
_entity.type
_entity.pdbx_description
1 polymer ?
#
loop_
_entity_poly.entity_id
_entity_poly.type
_entity_poly.pdbx_seq_one_letter_code
_entity_poly.pdbx_strand_id
1 'polypeptide(L)'
;MRLQRSGLGLAAVAAVCGVAGGIASWAVLGADGSDGAGAPVQQQRENHVEPAVVTARTADVSSVLTMEGQVVKESGHYTARAVVAPAHLYRFIETPPTAKVKIVDGPEPFTCTDVTVGADPADPAGEVLLTCAVPADVKVFAGLPLKVAVRTGHAADAVTVPVSALSGTTGTAHVTVVGADGRPERREVTVGVVNGVAAQVTKGLAVGEKVQDPVADALTGQGDIG
;
A
#
# COMPACT_ATOMS: atom_id res chain seq x y z
N MET A 1 35.07 -42.30 -18.42
CA MET A 1 34.56 -42.91 -19.66
C MET A 1 33.30 -42.15 -20.07
N ARG A 2 33.36 -41.47 -21.23
CA ARG A 2 32.30 -40.84 -22.06
C ARG A 2 31.40 -39.72 -21.49
N LEU A 3 31.63 -38.52 -22.03
CA LEU A 3 30.69 -37.42 -22.22
C LEU A 3 29.59 -37.79 -23.24
N GLN A 4 28.39 -37.20 -23.11
CA GLN A 4 27.48 -37.08 -24.25
C GLN A 4 26.75 -35.72 -24.26
N ARG A 5 27.09 -34.93 -25.29
CA ARG A 5 26.41 -33.72 -25.78
C ARG A 5 25.29 -34.14 -26.75
N SER A 6 24.18 -33.43 -26.80
CA SER A 6 23.19 -33.38 -27.89
C SER A 6 22.31 -32.15 -27.64
N GLY A 7 21.95 -31.25 -28.55
CA GLY A 7 22.19 -31.05 -29.97
C GLY A 7 21.25 -29.90 -30.39
N LEU A 8 21.80 -28.85 -31.00
CA LEU A 8 21.06 -27.69 -31.52
C LEU A 8 20.27 -28.06 -32.79
N GLY A 9 19.07 -27.50 -32.94
CA GLY A 9 18.33 -27.45 -34.20
C GLY A 9 17.99 -26.00 -34.57
N LEU A 10 18.75 -25.42 -35.50
CA LEU A 10 18.41 -24.19 -36.23
C LEU A 10 17.44 -24.54 -37.36
N ALA A 11 16.42 -23.71 -37.57
CA ALA A 11 15.74 -23.59 -38.86
C ALA A 11 15.56 -22.11 -39.21
N ALA A 12 16.28 -21.69 -40.24
CA ALA A 12 16.15 -20.40 -40.89
C ALA A 12 15.09 -20.47 -41.99
N VAL A 13 14.30 -19.41 -42.16
CA VAL A 13 13.51 -19.16 -43.37
C VAL A 13 13.92 -17.79 -43.89
N ALA A 14 14.36 -17.77 -45.15
CA ALA A 14 14.82 -16.59 -45.87
C ALA A 14 13.90 -16.28 -47.05
N ALA A 15 13.95 -15.00 -47.45
CA ALA A 15 13.69 -14.45 -48.79
C ALA A 15 12.20 -14.30 -49.19
N VAL A 16 11.76 -13.27 -49.94
CA VAL A 16 12.40 -12.48 -51.01
C VAL A 16 11.78 -11.07 -51.08
N CYS A 17 12.62 -10.04 -51.32
CA CYS A 17 12.25 -8.68 -51.73
C CYS A 17 11.91 -8.60 -53.24
N GLY A 18 11.06 -7.65 -53.64
CA GLY A 18 11.18 -7.06 -55.00
C GLY A 18 10.00 -6.23 -55.52
N VAL A 19 10.16 -4.89 -55.48
CA VAL A 19 9.99 -3.86 -56.55
C VAL A 19 9.07 -4.15 -57.77
N ALA A 20 8.45 -3.19 -58.49
CA ALA A 20 8.11 -1.77 -58.41
C ALA A 20 7.49 -1.39 -59.79
N GLY A 21 6.67 -0.32 -59.84
CA GLY A 21 6.26 0.41 -61.05
C GLY A 21 5.09 -0.21 -61.83
N GLY A 22 4.04 0.48 -62.27
CA GLY A 22 3.78 1.90 -62.51
C GLY A 22 3.19 2.02 -63.92
N ILE A 23 2.03 2.66 -64.11
CA ILE A 23 1.69 3.63 -65.18
C ILE A 23 0.19 3.92 -65.26
N ALA A 24 -0.08 5.13 -65.77
CA ALA A 24 -1.22 5.56 -66.58
C ALA A 24 -2.31 6.41 -65.90
N SER A 25 -2.13 7.71 -66.18
CA SER A 25 -3.02 8.85 -66.17
C SER A 25 -4.40 8.63 -66.79
N TRP A 26 -5.43 9.24 -66.20
CA TRP A 26 -6.46 10.00 -66.91
C TRP A 26 -7.05 11.05 -65.97
N ALA A 27 -7.07 12.29 -66.45
CA ALA A 27 -7.72 13.41 -65.81
C ALA A 27 -9.21 13.43 -66.16
N VAL A 28 -10.07 13.63 -65.16
CA VAL A 28 -11.39 14.23 -65.36
C VAL A 28 -11.58 15.31 -64.30
N LEU A 29 -11.83 16.51 -64.79
CA LEU A 29 -12.28 17.65 -64.01
C LEU A 29 -13.70 17.40 -63.49
N GLY A 30 -13.91 17.66 -62.20
CA GLY A 30 -15.21 17.82 -61.58
C GLY A 30 -15.03 18.60 -60.29
N ALA A 31 -15.38 19.88 -60.34
CA ALA A 31 -15.51 20.71 -59.16
C ALA A 31 -16.79 20.32 -58.41
N ASP A 32 -16.71 20.16 -57.10
CA ASP A 32 -17.73 20.67 -56.19
C ASP A 32 -17.15 20.78 -54.78
N GLY A 33 -17.40 21.92 -54.14
CA GLY A 33 -16.92 22.21 -52.81
C GLY A 33 -17.58 21.32 -51.77
N SER A 34 -16.81 20.94 -50.76
CA SER A 34 -17.38 20.66 -49.44
C SER A 34 -16.43 21.18 -48.38
N ASP A 35 -16.87 22.29 -47.81
CA ASP A 35 -16.58 22.87 -46.52
C ASP A 35 -15.70 22.06 -45.57
N GLY A 36 -14.69 22.75 -45.04
CA GLY A 36 -13.88 22.29 -43.93
C GLY A 36 -14.75 22.03 -42.71
N ALA A 37 -15.00 20.75 -42.43
CA ALA A 37 -15.35 20.29 -41.10
C ALA A 37 -14.06 19.80 -40.43
N GLY A 38 -13.31 20.73 -39.86
CA GLY A 38 -12.33 20.38 -38.84
C GLY A 38 -13.07 19.63 -37.74
N ALA A 39 -12.77 18.34 -37.58
CA ALA A 39 -13.29 17.56 -36.47
C ALA A 39 -13.01 18.33 -35.16
N PRO A 40 -14.01 18.50 -34.27
CA PRO A 40 -13.74 19.12 -32.99
C PRO A 40 -12.74 18.23 -32.24
N VAL A 41 -11.53 18.72 -32.04
CA VAL A 41 -10.63 18.20 -31.02
C VAL A 41 -11.40 18.38 -29.72
N GLN A 42 -11.93 17.29 -29.18
CA GLN A 42 -12.43 17.26 -27.81
C GLN A 42 -11.22 17.56 -26.94
N GLN A 43 -11.08 18.84 -26.59
CA GLN A 43 -10.11 19.30 -25.62
C GLN A 43 -10.56 18.62 -24.34
N GLN A 44 -9.97 17.47 -24.06
CA GLN A 44 -10.06 16.84 -22.75
C GLN A 44 -9.64 17.96 -21.82
N ARG A 45 -10.63 18.58 -21.17
CA ARG A 45 -10.42 19.37 -19.97
C ARG A 45 -9.89 18.33 -19.01
N GLU A 46 -8.58 18.12 -19.09
CA GLU A 46 -7.80 17.49 -18.06
C GLU A 46 -8.25 18.28 -16.83
N ASN A 47 -9.08 17.66 -16.00
CA ASN A 47 -9.54 18.28 -14.77
C ASN A 47 -8.25 18.51 -13.98
N HIS A 48 -7.68 19.70 -14.14
CA HIS A 48 -6.51 20.16 -13.42
C HIS A 48 -7.02 20.39 -12.01
N VAL A 49 -7.08 19.30 -11.25
CA VAL A 49 -7.30 19.36 -9.81
C VAL A 49 -6.04 20.04 -9.29
N GLU A 50 -6.16 21.32 -8.93
CA GLU A 50 -5.08 21.97 -8.19
C GLU A 50 -4.84 21.14 -6.92
N PRO A 51 -3.58 20.81 -6.59
CA PRO A 51 -3.32 20.00 -5.42
C PRO A 51 -3.68 20.80 -4.16
N ALA A 52 -4.44 20.16 -3.28
CA ALA A 52 -4.80 20.74 -2.00
C ALA A 52 -3.54 21.07 -1.19
N VAL A 53 -3.61 22.02 -0.28
CA VAL A 53 -2.50 22.34 0.63
C VAL A 53 -2.87 21.97 2.06
N VAL A 54 -2.11 21.05 2.65
CA VAL A 54 -2.30 20.55 4.01
C VAL A 54 -1.17 21.03 4.90
N THR A 55 -1.49 21.42 6.14
CA THR A 55 -0.47 21.83 7.13
C THR A 55 0.02 20.63 7.93
N ALA A 56 1.34 20.43 7.96
CA ALA A 56 1.98 19.43 8.79
C ALA A 56 1.71 19.72 10.27
N ARG A 57 1.29 18.69 11.01
CA ARG A 57 0.85 18.84 12.42
C ARG A 57 1.37 17.70 13.28
N THR A 58 1.41 17.96 14.58
CA THR A 58 1.73 16.95 15.58
C THR A 58 0.52 16.05 15.83
N ALA A 59 0.72 14.73 15.73
CA ALA A 59 -0.30 13.74 16.07
C ALA A 59 0.33 12.37 16.36
N ASP A 60 -0.42 11.52 17.05
CA ASP A 60 -0.03 10.13 17.24
C ASP A 60 -0.32 9.31 15.98
N VAL A 61 0.68 8.54 15.53
CA VAL A 61 0.53 7.59 14.42
C VAL A 61 0.78 6.19 14.94
N SER A 62 -0.20 5.31 14.76
CA SER A 62 -0.08 3.89 15.12
C SER A 62 -0.39 3.04 13.90
N SER A 63 0.49 2.09 13.62
CA SER A 63 0.24 1.04 12.63
C SER A 63 -0.28 -0.19 13.36
N VAL A 64 -1.47 -0.67 12.96
CA VAL A 64 -2.12 -1.82 13.58
C VAL A 64 -2.35 -2.89 12.53
N LEU A 65 -1.96 -4.11 12.84
CA LEU A 65 -2.25 -5.30 12.06
C LEU A 65 -3.33 -6.11 12.76
N THR A 66 -4.36 -6.53 12.03
CA THR A 66 -5.40 -7.42 12.54
C THR A 66 -5.29 -8.77 11.86
N MET A 67 -5.36 -9.84 12.64
CA MET A 67 -5.27 -11.22 12.22
C MET A 67 -6.40 -12.04 12.83
N GLU A 68 -6.74 -13.13 12.16
CA GLU A 68 -7.73 -14.09 12.66
C GLU A 68 -7.02 -15.31 13.27
N GLY A 69 -7.71 -15.97 14.18
CA GLY A 69 -7.14 -17.06 14.94
C GLY A 69 -8.16 -17.77 15.81
N GLN A 70 -7.65 -18.55 16.75
CA GLN A 70 -8.45 -19.33 17.68
C GLN A 70 -7.79 -19.43 19.05
N VAL A 71 -8.61 -19.65 20.08
CA VAL A 71 -8.13 -20.03 21.41
C VAL A 71 -7.70 -21.50 21.39
N VAL A 72 -6.49 -21.78 21.84
CA VAL A 72 -6.01 -23.16 22.08
C VAL A 72 -5.76 -23.38 23.57
N LYS A 73 -5.79 -24.64 24.01
CA LYS A 73 -5.47 -25.00 25.39
C LYS A 73 -4.21 -25.86 25.42
N GLU A 74 -3.16 -25.35 26.05
CA GLU A 74 -1.83 -25.98 26.11
C GLU A 74 -1.41 -26.07 27.58
N SER A 75 -1.01 -27.27 28.02
CA SER A 75 -0.53 -27.51 29.40
C SER A 75 -1.44 -26.95 30.50
N GLY A 76 -2.76 -26.92 30.26
CA GLY A 76 -3.76 -26.42 31.20
C GLY A 76 -4.10 -24.92 31.07
N HIS A 77 -3.33 -24.15 30.30
CA HIS A 77 -3.52 -22.72 30.07
C HIS A 77 -4.17 -22.44 28.71
N TYR A 78 -4.88 -21.31 28.61
CA TYR A 78 -5.43 -20.86 27.34
C TYR A 78 -4.46 -19.89 26.65
N THR A 79 -4.21 -20.15 25.38
CA THR A 79 -3.33 -19.34 24.53
C THR A 79 -4.16 -18.83 23.36
N ALA A 80 -4.06 -17.53 23.07
CA ALA A 80 -4.60 -16.97 21.84
C ALA A 80 -3.58 -17.19 20.73
N ARG A 81 -4.00 -17.82 19.64
CA ARG A 81 -3.14 -18.17 18.51
C ARG A 81 -3.73 -17.62 17.22
N ALA A 82 -2.93 -16.89 16.45
CA ALA A 82 -3.34 -16.30 15.18
C ALA A 82 -2.29 -16.52 14.10
N VAL A 83 -2.75 -16.77 12.88
CA VAL A 83 -1.86 -17.06 11.74
C VAL A 83 -1.26 -15.76 11.21
N VAL A 84 0.07 -15.73 11.08
CA VAL A 84 0.79 -14.61 10.48
C VAL A 84 1.03 -14.93 9.02
N ALA A 85 0.25 -14.30 8.13
CA ALA A 85 0.46 -14.44 6.69
C ALA A 85 1.89 -13.97 6.30
N PRO A 86 2.54 -14.60 5.30
CA PRO A 86 3.90 -14.25 4.88
C PRO A 86 4.11 -12.76 4.59
N ALA A 87 3.10 -12.10 4.02
CA ALA A 87 3.12 -10.66 3.73
C ALA A 87 3.26 -9.77 4.99
N HIS A 88 2.95 -10.30 6.17
CA HIS A 88 3.03 -9.56 7.44
C HIS A 88 4.32 -9.80 8.21
N LEU A 89 5.14 -10.80 7.85
CA LEU A 89 6.32 -11.19 8.62
C LEU A 89 7.30 -10.03 8.82
N TYR A 90 7.52 -9.21 7.79
CA TYR A 90 8.39 -8.04 7.87
C TYR A 90 7.85 -6.90 8.75
N ARG A 91 6.60 -6.99 9.22
CA ARG A 91 6.03 -6.04 10.19
C ARG A 91 6.34 -6.41 11.64
N PHE A 92 6.91 -7.60 11.88
CA PHE A 92 7.27 -8.13 13.19
C PHE A 92 8.78 -8.16 13.44
N ILE A 93 9.56 -7.29 12.77
CA ILE A 93 11.01 -7.13 13.02
C ILE A 93 11.24 -6.85 14.51
N GLU A 94 10.43 -5.97 15.09
CA GLU A 94 10.29 -5.82 16.53
C GLU A 94 9.01 -6.53 16.96
N THR A 95 9.13 -7.57 17.78
CA THR A 95 7.95 -8.27 18.30
C THR A 95 7.29 -7.38 19.35
N PRO A 96 6.02 -7.01 19.17
CA PRO A 96 5.32 -6.15 20.12
C PRO A 96 5.06 -6.91 21.42
N PRO A 97 5.18 -6.28 22.59
CA PRO A 97 5.08 -6.98 23.88
C PRO A 97 3.65 -7.40 24.25
N THR A 98 2.65 -6.80 23.61
CA THR A 98 1.23 -7.00 23.92
C THR A 98 0.39 -7.00 22.65
N ALA A 99 -0.76 -7.67 22.71
CA ALA A 99 -1.78 -7.63 21.66
C ALA A 99 -3.18 -7.49 22.26
N LYS A 100 -4.11 -6.92 21.50
CA LYS A 100 -5.53 -6.89 21.85
C LYS A 100 -6.24 -8.06 21.20
N VAL A 101 -6.97 -8.86 21.98
CA VAL A 101 -7.70 -10.03 21.52
C VAL A 101 -9.19 -9.78 21.68
N LYS A 102 -9.95 -10.04 20.61
CA LYS A 102 -11.41 -10.05 20.62
C LYS A 102 -11.89 -11.46 20.27
N ILE A 103 -12.60 -12.11 21.18
CA ILE A 103 -13.30 -13.36 20.89
C ILE A 103 -14.56 -13.02 20.08
N VAL A 104 -14.82 -13.75 18.99
CA VAL A 104 -16.05 -13.56 18.20
C VAL A 104 -17.24 -13.99 19.05
N ASP A 105 -18.27 -13.14 19.12
CA ASP A 105 -19.46 -13.32 19.97
C ASP A 105 -19.14 -13.62 21.46
N GLY A 106 -17.96 -13.17 21.93
CA GLY A 106 -17.45 -13.40 23.27
C GLY A 106 -17.49 -12.16 24.17
N PRO A 107 -16.73 -12.16 25.28
CA PRO A 107 -16.64 -11.03 26.20
C PRO A 107 -15.96 -9.81 25.55
N GLU A 108 -15.88 -8.72 26.31
CA GLU A 108 -15.15 -7.51 25.89
C GLU A 108 -13.70 -7.85 25.47
N PRO A 109 -13.14 -7.17 24.44
CA PRO A 109 -11.75 -7.37 24.06
C PRO A 109 -10.78 -7.16 25.24
N PHE A 110 -9.81 -8.05 25.37
CA PHE A 110 -8.81 -8.02 26.43
C PHE A 110 -7.39 -7.88 25.86
N THR A 111 -6.44 -7.49 26.70
CA THR A 111 -5.03 -7.45 26.33
C THR A 111 -4.36 -8.75 26.77
N CYS A 112 -3.64 -9.38 25.84
CA CYS A 112 -2.72 -10.48 26.16
C CYS A 112 -1.27 -9.97 26.17
N THR A 113 -0.46 -10.57 27.03
CA THR A 113 0.99 -10.31 27.18
C THR A 113 1.80 -11.45 26.60
N ASP A 114 3.13 -11.28 26.61
CA ASP A 114 4.09 -12.31 26.21
C ASP A 114 3.84 -12.80 24.78
N VAL A 115 3.59 -11.84 23.89
CA VAL A 115 3.40 -12.10 22.48
C VAL A 115 4.68 -12.69 21.91
N THR A 116 4.55 -13.83 21.25
CA THR A 116 5.63 -14.45 20.48
C THR A 116 5.18 -14.64 19.04
N VAL A 117 6.13 -14.52 18.10
CA VAL A 117 5.90 -14.79 16.68
C VAL A 117 6.93 -15.80 16.23
N GLY A 118 6.50 -16.95 15.71
CA GLY A 118 7.40 -18.04 15.36
C GLY A 118 6.73 -19.16 14.59
N ALA A 119 7.55 -20.08 14.07
CA ALA A 119 7.07 -21.27 13.38
C ALA A 119 6.20 -22.13 14.33
N ASP A 120 5.11 -22.66 13.80
CA ASP A 120 4.30 -23.63 14.51
C ASP A 120 5.07 -24.94 14.70
N PRO A 121 5.34 -25.38 15.94
CA PRO A 121 6.02 -26.65 16.17
C PRO A 121 5.19 -27.85 15.70
N ALA A 122 3.87 -27.70 15.54
CA ALA A 122 2.97 -28.77 15.14
C ALA A 122 2.75 -28.88 13.62
N ASP A 123 3.16 -27.88 12.83
CA ASP A 123 2.93 -27.85 11.38
C ASP A 123 4.23 -28.07 10.58
N PRO A 124 4.35 -29.19 9.84
CA PRO A 124 5.50 -29.43 8.99
C PRO A 124 5.59 -28.49 7.78
N ALA A 125 4.51 -27.78 7.41
CA ALA A 125 4.52 -26.79 6.33
C ALA A 125 5.16 -25.45 6.74
N GLY A 126 5.44 -25.26 8.03
CA GLY A 126 6.13 -24.08 8.54
C GLY A 126 5.23 -22.85 8.65
N GLU A 127 3.94 -23.03 8.94
CA GLU A 127 3.05 -21.92 9.30
C GLU A 127 3.66 -21.07 10.43
N VAL A 128 3.62 -19.75 10.28
CA VAL A 128 4.06 -18.82 11.32
C VAL A 128 2.86 -18.35 12.10
N LEU A 129 2.99 -18.37 13.41
CA LEU A 129 1.95 -18.00 14.35
C LEU A 129 2.39 -16.85 15.21
N LEU A 130 1.40 -16.06 15.60
CA LEU A 130 1.46 -15.25 16.79
C LEU A 130 0.76 -15.99 17.92
N THR A 131 1.42 -16.11 19.06
CA THR A 131 0.82 -16.65 20.29
C THR A 131 0.95 -15.66 21.43
N CYS A 132 -0.04 -15.62 22.32
CA CYS A 132 0.02 -14.85 23.56
C CYS A 132 -0.87 -15.48 24.64
N ALA A 133 -0.53 -15.26 25.91
CA ALA A 133 -1.25 -15.86 27.03
C ALA A 133 -2.62 -15.17 27.24
N VAL A 134 -3.69 -15.95 27.37
CA VAL A 134 -4.99 -15.41 27.78
C VAL A 134 -4.98 -15.20 29.30
N PRO A 135 -5.32 -13.99 29.79
CA PRO A 135 -5.38 -13.73 31.24
C PRO A 135 -6.34 -14.68 31.97
N ALA A 136 -5.98 -15.11 33.18
CA ALA A 136 -6.69 -16.15 33.92
C ALA A 136 -8.12 -15.75 34.37
N ASP A 137 -8.39 -14.45 34.44
CA ASP A 137 -9.70 -13.86 34.75
C ASP A 137 -10.65 -13.86 33.54
N VAL A 138 -10.14 -14.02 32.32
CA VAL A 138 -10.95 -14.09 31.11
C VAL A 138 -11.51 -15.51 30.92
N LYS A 139 -12.83 -15.62 30.75
CA LYS A 139 -13.51 -16.90 30.47
C LYS A 139 -13.50 -17.17 28.97
N VAL A 140 -12.71 -18.17 28.56
CA VAL A 140 -12.63 -18.67 27.19
C VAL A 140 -12.65 -20.19 27.16
N PHE A 141 -12.94 -20.76 25.99
CA PHE A 141 -12.86 -22.18 25.72
C PHE A 141 -11.99 -22.42 24.49
N ALA A 142 -11.39 -23.60 24.38
CA ALA A 142 -10.60 -23.97 23.21
C ALA A 142 -11.50 -24.06 21.96
N GLY A 143 -10.95 -23.67 20.81
CA GLY A 143 -11.65 -23.65 19.53
C GLY A 143 -12.49 -22.39 19.29
N LEU A 144 -12.58 -21.46 20.26
CA LEU A 144 -13.27 -20.19 20.02
C LEU A 144 -12.52 -19.35 18.99
N PRO A 145 -13.18 -18.89 17.92
CA PRO A 145 -12.56 -17.99 16.95
C PRO A 145 -12.32 -16.62 17.58
N LEU A 146 -11.21 -16.00 17.19
CA LEU A 146 -10.80 -14.70 17.70
C LEU A 146 -10.19 -13.81 16.62
N LYS A 147 -10.14 -12.52 16.90
CA LYS A 147 -9.34 -11.53 16.18
C LYS A 147 -8.26 -11.01 17.09
N VAL A 148 -7.03 -10.98 16.61
CA VAL A 148 -5.89 -10.37 17.29
C VAL A 148 -5.52 -9.09 16.58
N ALA A 149 -5.48 -7.98 17.31
CA ALA A 149 -4.99 -6.70 16.86
C ALA A 149 -3.66 -6.38 17.54
N VAL A 150 -2.64 -6.16 16.73
CA VAL A 150 -1.27 -5.94 17.17
C VAL A 150 -0.81 -4.58 16.67
N ARG A 151 -0.23 -3.77 17.55
CA ARG A 151 0.41 -2.52 17.16
C ARG A 151 1.83 -2.82 16.68
N THR A 152 2.06 -2.73 15.38
CA THR A 152 3.36 -3.01 14.73
C THR A 152 4.26 -1.77 14.66
N GLY A 153 3.76 -0.62 15.07
CA GLY A 153 4.53 0.62 15.16
C GLY A 153 3.71 1.71 15.83
N HIS A 154 4.39 2.55 16.62
CA HIS A 154 3.78 3.71 17.27
C HIS A 154 4.77 4.85 17.30
N ALA A 155 4.28 6.05 16.99
CA ALA A 155 4.99 7.29 17.17
C ALA A 155 4.05 8.30 17.81
N ALA A 156 4.36 8.67 19.05
CA ALA A 156 3.69 9.75 19.75
C ALA A 156 4.27 11.10 19.31
N ASP A 157 3.45 12.15 19.34
CA ASP A 157 3.86 13.53 19.04
C ASP A 157 4.67 13.66 17.73
N ALA A 158 4.27 12.88 16.72
CA ALA A 158 4.97 12.83 15.44
C ALA A 158 4.54 13.99 14.52
N VAL A 159 5.47 14.51 13.71
CA VAL A 159 5.11 15.36 12.56
C VAL A 159 4.41 14.48 11.54
N THR A 160 3.16 14.81 11.20
CA THR A 160 2.31 13.99 10.34
C THR A 160 1.88 14.72 9.08
N VAL A 161 1.82 13.97 7.98
CA VAL A 161 1.22 14.38 6.71
C VAL A 161 0.34 13.24 6.16
N PRO A 162 -0.66 13.53 5.32
CA PRO A 162 -1.40 12.51 4.59
C PRO A 162 -0.47 11.61 3.78
N VAL A 163 -0.78 10.31 3.70
CA VAL A 163 0.03 9.39 2.87
C VAL A 163 0.01 9.76 1.39
N SER A 164 -1.05 10.41 0.91
CA SER A 164 -1.20 10.92 -0.47
C SER A 164 -0.24 12.05 -0.81
N ALA A 165 0.23 12.81 0.19
CA ALA A 165 1.20 13.89 0.00
C ALA A 165 2.64 13.38 -0.18
N LEU A 166 2.88 12.08 0.05
CA LEU A 166 4.19 11.46 -0.08
C LEU A 166 4.35 10.80 -1.45
N SER A 167 5.50 11.04 -2.08
CA SER A 167 5.95 10.32 -3.26
C SER A 167 7.22 9.55 -2.93
N GLY A 168 7.14 8.22 -2.86
CA GLY A 168 8.27 7.35 -2.53
C GLY A 168 7.88 6.14 -1.70
N THR A 169 8.86 5.50 -1.06
CA THR A 169 8.68 4.31 -0.21
C THR A 169 8.95 4.64 1.26
N THR A 170 8.62 3.72 2.17
CA THR A 170 9.01 3.84 3.58
C THR A 170 10.53 4.03 3.71
N GLY A 171 10.97 4.82 4.69
CA GLY A 171 12.38 5.20 4.87
C GLY A 171 12.72 6.52 4.19
N THR A 172 12.73 6.56 2.86
CA THR A 172 13.03 7.78 2.08
C THR A 172 11.88 8.09 1.13
N ALA A 173 11.31 9.29 1.28
CA ALA A 173 10.24 9.79 0.42
C ALA A 173 10.45 11.26 0.10
N HIS A 174 9.62 11.79 -0.80
CA HIS A 174 9.57 13.22 -1.10
C HIS A 174 8.20 13.79 -0.77
N VAL A 175 8.19 15.03 -0.30
CA VAL A 175 7.01 15.88 -0.18
C VAL A 175 7.20 17.12 -1.05
N THR A 176 6.10 17.72 -1.50
CA THR A 176 6.14 19.03 -2.14
C THR A 176 5.71 20.07 -1.12
N VAL A 177 6.66 20.85 -0.62
CA VAL A 177 6.42 21.91 0.37
C VAL A 177 6.04 23.19 -0.37
N VAL A 178 5.04 23.91 0.13
CA VAL A 178 4.65 25.22 -0.39
C VAL A 178 5.36 26.29 0.42
N GLY A 179 6.31 26.98 -0.21
CA GLY A 179 7.06 28.09 0.40
C GLY A 179 6.18 29.28 0.75
N ALA A 180 6.71 30.22 1.53
CA ALA A 180 6.00 31.45 1.90
C ALA A 180 5.65 32.34 0.70
N ASP A 181 6.40 32.20 -0.40
CA ASP A 181 6.15 32.83 -1.69
C ASP A 181 5.09 32.10 -2.53
N GLY A 182 4.50 31.02 -1.99
CA GLY A 182 3.51 30.19 -2.65
C GLY A 182 4.11 29.19 -3.65
N ARG A 183 5.43 29.10 -3.79
CA ARG A 183 6.05 28.22 -4.79
C ARG A 183 6.24 26.80 -4.24
N PRO A 184 5.97 25.75 -5.05
CA PRO A 184 6.21 24.38 -4.66
C PRO A 184 7.70 24.03 -4.74
N GLU A 185 8.23 23.43 -3.68
CA GLU A 185 9.59 22.90 -3.58
C GLU A 185 9.53 21.42 -3.23
N ARG A 186 10.12 20.55 -4.07
CA ARG A 186 10.24 19.13 -3.73
C ARG A 186 11.35 18.94 -2.71
N ARG A 187 11.02 18.34 -1.58
CA ARG A 187 11.95 18.10 -0.47
C ARG A 187 11.99 16.62 -0.12
N GLU A 188 13.19 16.10 0.09
CA GLU A 188 13.38 14.76 0.64
C GLU A 188 13.08 14.74 2.14
N VAL A 189 12.40 13.70 2.58
CA VAL A 189 12.02 13.46 3.96
C VAL A 189 12.30 12.02 4.37
N THR A 190 12.56 11.83 5.66
CA THR A 190 12.64 10.49 6.24
C THR A 190 11.29 10.12 6.84
N VAL A 191 10.75 8.97 6.44
CA VAL A 191 9.41 8.49 6.85
C VAL A 191 9.52 7.33 7.81
N GLY A 192 8.76 7.41 8.91
CA GLY A 192 8.67 6.39 9.94
C GLY A 192 7.37 5.57 9.85
N VAL A 193 6.59 5.59 10.92
CA VAL A 193 5.33 4.82 11.03
C VAL A 193 4.29 5.32 10.03
N VAL A 194 3.63 4.39 9.32
CA VAL A 194 2.55 4.65 8.38
C VAL A 194 1.32 3.79 8.71
N ASN A 195 0.14 4.39 8.71
CA ASN A 195 -1.12 3.70 9.05
C ASN A 195 -2.18 3.69 7.93
N GLY A 196 -1.78 4.04 6.71
CA GLY A 196 -2.66 4.08 5.53
C GLY A 196 -3.47 5.37 5.39
N VAL A 197 -3.50 6.22 6.40
CA VAL A 197 -4.14 7.55 6.35
C VAL A 197 -3.08 8.64 6.48
N ALA A 198 -2.22 8.52 7.49
CA ALA A 198 -1.13 9.44 7.76
C ALA A 198 0.21 8.70 7.85
N ALA A 199 1.26 9.45 7.60
CA ALA A 199 2.63 9.03 7.76
C ALA A 199 3.36 9.97 8.72
N GLN A 200 4.19 9.38 9.58
CA GLN A 200 5.15 10.11 10.39
C GLN A 200 6.33 10.55 9.52
N VAL A 201 6.69 11.83 9.61
CA VAL A 201 7.95 12.37 9.09
C VAL A 201 8.91 12.57 10.26
N THR A 202 10.07 11.92 10.21
CA THR A 202 11.10 12.00 11.27
C THR A 202 12.18 13.04 10.96
N LYS A 203 12.40 13.36 9.69
CA LYS A 203 13.37 14.37 9.24
C LYS A 203 12.89 15.05 7.95
N GLY A 204 13.30 16.30 7.76
CA GLY A 204 13.08 17.05 6.51
C GLY A 204 11.78 17.85 6.45
N LEU A 205 10.94 17.79 7.50
CA LEU A 205 9.71 18.57 7.61
C LEU A 205 9.45 18.96 9.07
N ALA A 206 9.02 20.19 9.29
CA ALA A 206 8.64 20.74 10.59
C ALA A 206 7.12 20.93 10.71
N VAL A 207 6.64 21.01 11.96
CA VAL A 207 5.25 21.36 12.26
C VAL A 207 4.94 22.77 11.71
N GLY A 208 3.77 22.92 11.10
CA GLY A 208 3.30 24.19 10.53
C GLY A 208 3.69 24.40 9.06
N GLU A 209 4.60 23.59 8.50
CA GLU A 209 4.92 23.65 7.07
C GLU A 209 3.73 23.17 6.22
N LYS A 210 3.56 23.80 5.06
CA LYS A 210 2.48 23.49 4.11
C LYS A 210 2.97 22.49 3.08
N VAL A 211 2.25 21.39 2.87
CA VAL A 211 2.55 20.37 1.88
C VAL A 211 1.41 20.22 0.89
N GLN A 212 1.72 19.94 -0.36
CA GLN A 212 0.72 19.62 -1.37
C GLN A 212 0.22 18.19 -1.20
N ASP A 213 -1.10 18.03 -1.21
CA ASP A 213 -1.81 16.77 -1.26
C ASP A 213 -2.59 16.69 -2.58
N PRO A 214 -2.13 15.90 -3.56
CA PRO A 214 -2.76 15.80 -4.87
C PRO A 214 -4.15 15.15 -4.85
N VAL A 215 -4.55 14.49 -3.75
CA VAL A 215 -5.80 13.71 -3.67
C VAL A 215 -6.85 14.39 -2.79
N ALA A 216 -6.47 15.22 -1.83
CA ALA A 216 -7.44 15.81 -0.90
C ALA A 216 -8.52 16.69 -1.58
N ASP A 217 -8.22 17.34 -2.71
CA ASP A 217 -9.22 18.12 -3.47
C ASP A 217 -10.09 17.27 -4.41
N ALA A 218 -9.65 16.06 -4.76
CA ALA A 218 -10.45 15.15 -5.59
C ALA A 218 -11.71 14.62 -4.85
N LEU A 219 -11.71 14.62 -3.51
CA LEU A 219 -12.81 14.11 -2.69
C LEU A 219 -13.81 15.20 -2.25
N THR A 220 -13.42 16.48 -2.28
CA THR A 220 -14.28 17.60 -1.90
C THR A 220 -15.10 18.15 -3.08
N GLY A 221 -14.73 17.80 -4.32
CA GLY A 221 -15.45 18.18 -5.55
C GLY A 221 -16.67 17.34 -5.93
N GLN A 222 -16.99 16.27 -5.17
CA GLN A 222 -18.14 15.40 -5.45
C GLN A 222 -19.40 15.78 -4.64
N GLY A 223 -19.61 17.08 -4.42
CA GLY A 223 -20.82 17.64 -3.84
C GLY A 223 -21.76 18.18 -4.92
N ASP A 224 -23.01 17.74 -4.86
CA ASP A 224 -24.21 18.34 -5.48
C ASP A 224 -24.45 18.10 -6.99
N ILE A 225 -25.08 16.96 -7.32
CA ILE A 225 -26.13 16.94 -8.35
C ILE A 225 -27.47 17.10 -7.62
N GLY A 226 -28.04 18.31 -7.73
CA GLY A 226 -29.43 18.59 -7.35
C GLY A 226 -30.43 18.03 -8.35
#